data_AF-A0A3Q8XRW9-F1
#
_entry.id   AF-A0A3Q8XRW9-F1
#
_cell.length_a   1.000
_cell.length_b   1.000
_cell.length_c   1.000
_cell.angle_alpha   90.00
_cell.angle_beta   90.00
_cell.angle_gamma   90.00
#
_symmetry.space_group_name_H-M   'P 1'
#
loop_
_entity.id
_entity.type
_entity.pdbx_description
1 polymer ?
#
loop_
_entity_poly.entity_id
_entity_poly.type
_entity_poly.pdbx_seq_one_letter_code
_entity_poly.pdbx_strand_id
1 'polypeptide(L)' 'MNNAQMVKCFNEWMRRYIEEPGRFEAEFQSVNQFLADEADGREPTYGESCTALMQRIAEECPVG' A
#
# COMPACT_ATOMS: atom_id res chain seq x y z
N MET A 1 6.13 -11.82 3.24
CA MET A 1 5.83 -12.12 1.82
C MET A 1 6.95 -12.96 1.24
N ASN A 2 6.65 -14.01 0.49
CA ASN A 2 7.63 -14.66 -0.40
C ASN A 2 7.71 -13.92 -1.76
N ASN A 3 8.67 -14.29 -2.62
CA ASN A 3 8.86 -13.62 -3.91
C ASN A 3 7.60 -13.67 -4.81
N ALA A 4 6.86 -14.79 -4.80
CA ALA A 4 5.65 -14.94 -5.61
C ALA A 4 4.51 -14.01 -5.12
N GLN A 5 4.33 -13.91 -3.79
CA GLN A 5 3.41 -12.96 -3.17
C GLN A 5 3.78 -11.52 -3.52
N MET A 6 5.08 -11.17 -3.43
CA MET A 6 5.54 -9.81 -3.72
C MET A 6 5.27 -9.40 -5.18
N VAL A 7 5.53 -10.29 -6.15
CA VAL A 7 5.21 -10.03 -7.55
C VAL A 7 3.70 -9.84 -7.76
N LYS A 8 2.88 -10.69 -7.14
CA LYS A 8 1.41 -10.57 -7.23
C LYS A 8 0.91 -9.24 -6.66
N CYS A 9 1.40 -8.84 -5.49
CA CYS A 9 1.02 -7.59 -4.83
C CYS A 9 1.47 -6.38 -5.63
N PHE A 10 2.70 -6.41 -6.16
CA PHE A 10 3.22 -5.33 -7.00
C PHE A 10 2.41 -5.16 -8.29
N ASN A 11 2.03 -6.27 -8.95
CA ASN A 11 1.19 -6.19 -10.15
C ASN A 11 -0.18 -5.60 -9.84
N GLU A 12 -0.79 -5.98 -8.71
CA GLU A 12 -2.09 -5.42 -8.29
C GLU A 12 -1.98 -3.95 -7.92
N TRP A 13 -0.89 -3.54 -7.25
CA TRP A 13 -0.59 -2.13 -7.04
C TRP A 13 -0.56 -1.39 -8.37
N MET A 14 0.25 -1.85 -9.33
CA MET A 14 0.39 -1.19 -10.64
C MET A 14 -0.95 -1.15 -11.39
N ARG A 15 -1.76 -2.20 -11.28
CA ARG A 15 -3.13 -2.23 -11.84
C ARG A 15 -3.98 -1.12 -11.22
N ARG A 16 -4.04 -1.02 -9.89
CA ARG A 16 -4.81 0.05 -9.21
C ARG A 16 -4.31 1.45 -9.56
N TYR A 17 -3.00 1.63 -9.65
CA TYR A 17 -2.40 2.91 -10.03
C TYR A 17 -2.80 3.35 -11.45
N ILE A 18 -2.88 2.41 -12.40
CA ILE A 18 -3.20 2.70 -13.80
C ILE A 18 -4.71 2.77 -14.04
N GLU A 19 -5.47 1.82 -13.51
CA GLU A 19 -6.90 1.62 -13.81
C GLU A 19 -7.83 2.33 -12.83
N GLU A 20 -7.39 2.54 -11.58
CA GLU A 20 -8.20 3.10 -10.49
C GLU A 20 -7.45 4.23 -9.73
N PRO A 21 -6.89 5.25 -10.42
CA PRO A 21 -5.95 6.20 -9.82
C PRO A 21 -6.54 6.98 -8.62
N GLY A 22 -7.82 7.37 -8.67
CA GLY A 22 -8.46 8.08 -7.56
C GLY A 22 -8.67 7.20 -6.32
N ARG A 23 -8.95 5.91 -6.51
CA ARG A 23 -9.03 4.95 -5.41
C ARG A 23 -7.65 4.69 -4.82
N PHE A 24 -6.64 4.52 -5.69
CA PHE A 24 -5.26 4.35 -5.28
C PHE A 24 -4.77 5.53 -4.43
N GLU A 25 -5.05 6.77 -4.87
CA GLU A 25 -4.70 7.98 -4.13
C GLU A 25 -5.40 8.04 -2.77
N ALA A 26 -6.69 7.72 -2.70
CA ALA A 26 -7.43 7.67 -1.44
C ALA A 26 -6.88 6.61 -0.47
N GLU A 27 -6.53 5.42 -0.97
CA GLU A 27 -5.90 4.36 -0.18
C GLU A 27 -4.52 4.81 0.34
N PHE A 28 -3.71 5.45 -0.52
CA PHE A 28 -2.40 5.96 -0.15
C PHE A 28 -2.48 7.07 0.92
N GLN A 29 -3.41 8.02 0.76
CA GLN A 29 -3.64 9.08 1.76
C GLN A 29 -4.14 8.51 3.10
N SER A 30 -5.02 7.50 3.07
CA SER A 30 -5.48 6.84 4.28
C SER A 30 -4.35 6.14 5.04
N VAL A 31 -3.44 5.48 4.32
CA VAL A 31 -2.25 4.84 4.92
C VAL A 31 -1.30 5.88 5.49
N ASN A 32 -1.06 6.96 4.75
CA ASN A 32 -0.22 8.07 5.19
C ASN A 32 -0.76 8.69 6.50
N GLN A 33 -2.06 8.99 6.56
CA GLN A 33 -2.70 9.52 7.77
C GLN A 33 -2.59 8.55 8.95
N PHE A 34 -2.87 7.26 8.74
CA PHE A 34 -2.78 6.25 9.79
C PHE A 34 -1.36 6.18 10.40
N LEU A 35 -0.34 6.16 9.55
CA LEU A 35 1.05 6.14 10.00
C LEU A 35 1.45 7.44 10.70
N ALA A 36 0.94 8.59 10.24
CA ALA A 36 1.17 9.87 10.91
C ALA A 36 0.56 9.90 12.31
N ASP A 37 -0.65 9.35 12.46
CA ASP A 37 -1.35 9.25 13.75
C ASP A 37 -0.61 8.31 14.72
N GLU A 38 -0.10 7.17 14.25
CA GLU A 38 0.71 6.26 15.07
C GLU A 38 2.07 6.86 15.47
N ALA A 39 2.63 7.73 14.64
CA ALA A 39 3.93 8.34 14.85
C ALA A 39 3.86 9.70 15.59
N ASP A 40 2.80 9.95 16.37
CA ASP A 40 2.58 11.19 17.14
C ASP A 40 2.62 12.45 16.27
N GLY A 41 2.02 12.38 15.09
CA GLY A 41 1.95 13.46 14.11
C GLY A 41 3.21 13.63 13.25
N ARG A 42 4.19 12.73 13.35
CA ARG A 42 5.33 12.71 12.41
C ARG A 42 4.82 12.28 11.02
N GLU A 43 5.11 13.10 10.01
CA GLU A 43 4.86 12.72 8.62
C GLU A 43 5.69 11.47 8.24
N PRO A 44 5.05 10.39 7.78
CA PRO A 44 5.76 9.20 7.33
C PRO A 44 6.44 9.49 5.99
N THR A 45 7.57 8.82 5.78
CA THR A 45 8.27 8.87 4.52
C THR A 45 7.45 8.21 3.41
N TYR A 46 7.73 8.59 2.18
CA TYR A 46 7.12 7.96 1.01
C TYR A 46 7.34 6.43 1.01
N GLY A 47 8.51 5.96 1.43
CA GLY A 47 8.83 4.53 1.52
C GLY A 47 8.02 3.79 2.59
N GLU A 48 7.76 4.41 3.74
CA GLU A 48 6.91 3.86 4.80
C GLU A 48 5.46 3.72 4.32
N SER A 49 4.92 4.77 3.71
CA SER A 49 3.56 4.76 3.13
C SER A 49 3.43 3.70 2.03
N CYS A 50 4.45 3.58 1.17
CA CYS A 50 4.52 2.55 0.16
C CYS A 50 4.49 1.14 0.76
N THR A 51 5.31 0.91 1.78
CA THR A 51 5.42 -0.42 2.41
C THR A 51 4.10 -0.84 3.05
N ALA A 52 3.45 0.08 3.76
CA ALA A 52 2.17 -0.18 4.40
C ALA A 52 1.05 -0.45 3.39
N LEU A 53 1.00 0.28 2.26
CA LEU A 53 0.05 -0.01 1.19
C LEU A 53 0.31 -1.39 0.56
N MET A 54 1.58 -1.77 0.34
CA MET A 54 1.92 -3.11 -0.18
C MET A 54 1.46 -4.22 0.78
N GLN A 55 1.58 -4.01 2.08
CA GLN A 55 1.13 -4.97 3.10
C GLN A 55 -0.39 -5.16 3.05
N ARG A 56 -1.14 -4.06 2.92
CA ARG A 56 -2.59 -4.11 2.77
C ARG A 56 -3.02 -4.88 1.52
N ILE A 57 -2.37 -4.63 0.39
CA ILE A 57 -2.61 -5.38 -0.85
C ILE A 57 -2.29 -6.87 -0.65
N ALA A 58 -1.27 -7.20 0.13
CA ALA A 58 -0.90 -8.59 0.42
C ALA A 58 -1.96 -9.35 1.25
N GLU A 59 -2.67 -8.66 2.14
CA GLU A 59 -3.81 -9.23 2.87
C GLU A 59 -4.98 -9.55 1.93
N GLU A 60 -5.17 -8.73 0.89
CA GLU A 60 -6.23 -8.88 -0.12
C GLU A 60 -5.85 -9.87 -1.24
N CYS A 61 -4.56 -10.14 -1.43
CA CYS A 61 -4.01 -11.02 -2.47
C CYS A 61 -3.32 -12.27 -1.90
N PRO A 62 -4.04 -13.19 -1.24
CA PRO A 62 -3.44 -14.40 -0.73
C PRO A 62 -2.83 -15.22 -1.87
N VAL A 63 -1.69 -15.85 -1.60
CA VAL A 63 -1.15 -16.91 -2.46
C VAL A 63 -1.71 -18.20 -1.94
N GLY A 64 -2.47 -18.90 -2.80
CA GLY A 64 -3.01 -20.22 -2.52
C GLY A 64 -1.93 -21.30 -2.50
#